data_AF-A0A4R5XAH9-F1
#
_entry.id   AF-A0A4R5XAH9-F1
#
_cell.length_a   1.000
_cell.length_b   1.000
_cell.length_c   1.000
_cell.angle_alpha   90.00
_cell.angle_beta   90.00
_cell.angle_gamma   90.00
#
_symmetry.space_group_name_H-M   'P 1'
#
loop_
_entity.id
_entity.type
_entity.pdbx_description
1 polymer ?
#
loop_
_entity_poly.entity_id
_entity_poly.type
_entity_poly.pdbx_seq_one_letter_code
_entity_poly.pdbx_strand_id
1 'polypeptide(L)'
;MPARHRDARTPTVALVIGGTAGALLRYAVATAWPQPKQLWVSTTVTAAVAFAVAGFIVASGAMSTVRAALFGLCASAASLSAWSVLTISQPPKLSIAFLIGVPAAALAGLLCGLLAARVAAR
;
A
#
# COMPACT_ATOMS: atom_id res chain seq x y z
N MET A 1 -30.66 -4.09 21.16
CA MET A 1 -29.26 -3.62 21.28
C MET A 1 -28.82 -2.91 19.99
N PRO A 2 -28.94 -1.58 19.87
CA PRO A 2 -28.62 -0.83 18.63
C PRO A 2 -27.14 -0.41 18.49
N ALA A 3 -26.32 -0.56 19.54
CA ALA A 3 -24.95 -0.03 19.57
C ALA A 3 -23.96 -0.80 18.65
N ARG A 4 -24.20 -2.09 18.42
CA ARG A 4 -23.29 -2.98 17.67
C ARG A 4 -23.10 -2.59 16.19
N HIS A 5 -24.10 -1.93 15.60
CA HIS A 5 -24.03 -1.46 14.21
C HIS A 5 -23.27 -0.13 14.05
N ARG A 6 -23.17 0.68 15.12
CA ARG A 6 -22.39 1.93 15.08
C ARG A 6 -20.89 1.64 15.08
N ASP A 7 -20.44 0.71 15.94
CA ASP A 7 -19.02 0.33 16.01
C ASP A 7 -18.51 -0.37 14.74
N ALA A 8 -19.37 -1.10 14.03
CA ALA A 8 -18.99 -1.74 12.76
C ALA A 8 -18.91 -0.75 11.58
N ARG A 9 -19.63 0.38 11.63
CA ARG A 9 -19.62 1.38 10.53
C ARG A 9 -18.34 2.21 10.52
N THR A 10 -17.81 2.56 11.68
CA THR A 10 -16.60 3.38 11.83
C THR A 10 -15.37 2.81 11.12
N PRO A 11 -15.02 1.52 11.26
CA PRO A 11 -13.88 0.94 10.54
C PRO A 11 -14.14 0.81 9.03
N THR A 12 -15.39 0.59 8.59
CA THR A 12 -15.73 0.55 7.16
C THR A 12 -15.59 1.92 6.49
N VAL A 13 -16.08 2.98 7.13
CA VAL A 13 -15.94 4.35 6.61
C VAL A 13 -14.47 4.75 6.54
N ALA A 14 -13.69 4.41 7.58
CA ALA A 14 -12.25 4.66 7.59
C ALA A 14 -11.52 3.92 6.45
N LEU A 15 -11.87 2.65 6.18
CA LEU A 15 -11.35 1.89 5.04
C LEU A 15 -11.65 2.56 3.70
N VAL A 16 -12.86 3.08 3.51
CA VAL A 16 -13.26 3.78 2.27
C VAL A 16 -12.48 5.09 2.10
N ILE A 17 -12.36 5.89 3.16
CA ILE A 17 -11.59 7.14 3.14
C ILE A 17 -10.10 6.85 2.87
N GLY A 18 -9.56 5.85 3.56
CA GLY A 18 -8.20 5.38 3.32
C GLY A 18 -7.99 4.92 1.88
N GLY A 19 -8.86 4.07 1.38
CA GLY A 19 -8.78 3.52 0.03
C GLY A 19 -8.88 4.58 -1.06
N THR A 20 -9.79 5.56 -0.90
CA THR A 20 -9.89 6.70 -1.82
C THR A 20 -8.63 7.56 -1.80
N ALA A 21 -8.09 7.88 -0.63
CA ALA A 21 -6.82 8.59 -0.51
C ALA A 21 -5.65 7.83 -1.15
N GLY A 22 -5.56 6.50 -0.95
CA GLY A 22 -4.53 5.66 -1.56
C GLY A 22 -4.63 5.59 -3.09
N ALA A 23 -5.86 5.54 -3.62
CA ALA A 23 -6.10 5.57 -5.06
C ALA A 23 -5.73 6.92 -5.68
N LEU A 24 -6.08 8.02 -5.01
CA LEU A 24 -5.71 9.38 -5.43
C LEU A 24 -4.19 9.59 -5.39
N LEU A 25 -3.52 9.11 -4.34
CA LEU A 25 -2.06 9.16 -4.24
C LEU A 25 -1.42 8.44 -5.43
N ARG A 26 -1.84 7.20 -5.70
CA ARG A 26 -1.33 6.42 -6.84
C ARG A 26 -1.56 7.13 -8.17
N TYR A 27 -2.74 7.74 -8.35
CA TYR A 27 -3.06 8.51 -9.55
C TYR A 27 -2.18 9.77 -9.70
N ALA A 28 -2.01 10.54 -8.63
CA ALA A 28 -1.16 11.73 -8.62
C ALA A 28 0.31 11.37 -8.92
N VAL A 29 0.81 10.28 -8.34
CA VAL A 29 2.17 9.77 -8.60
C VAL A 29 2.33 9.33 -10.05
N ALA A 30 1.35 8.65 -10.63
CA ALA A 30 1.39 8.21 -12.02
C ALA A 30 1.31 9.38 -13.02
N THR A 31 0.58 10.44 -12.69
CA THR A 31 0.44 11.63 -13.55
C THR A 31 1.63 12.59 -13.43
N ALA A 32 2.24 12.70 -12.24
CA ALA A 32 3.44 13.53 -12.04
C ALA A 32 4.69 12.96 -12.73
N TRP A 33 4.77 11.64 -12.88
CA TRP A 33 5.93 10.94 -13.47
C TRP A 33 5.52 10.00 -14.61
N PRO A 34 5.28 10.51 -15.82
CA PRO A 34 4.75 9.71 -16.92
C PRO A 34 5.80 8.81 -17.59
N GLN A 35 7.10 8.99 -17.34
CA GLN A 35 8.12 8.19 -18.00
C GLN A 35 8.15 6.74 -17.48
N PRO A 36 8.29 5.73 -18.36
CA PRO A 36 8.35 4.31 -18.00
C PRO A 36 9.25 3.95 -16.81
N LYS A 37 10.47 4.52 -16.80
CA LYS A 37 11.45 4.28 -15.73
C LYS A 37 11.02 4.94 -14.42
N GLN A 38 10.41 6.12 -14.48
CA GLN A 38 9.95 6.84 -13.30
C GLN A 38 8.72 6.14 -12.69
N LEU A 39 7.81 5.63 -13.53
CA LEU A 39 6.68 4.78 -13.10
C LEU A 39 7.16 3.52 -12.39
N TRP A 40 8.24 2.90 -12.87
CA TRP A 40 8.83 1.74 -12.20
C TRP A 40 9.35 2.09 -10.81
N VAL A 41 10.15 3.16 -10.70
CA VAL A 41 10.67 3.61 -9.40
C VAL A 41 9.53 3.98 -8.46
N SER A 42 8.57 4.80 -8.93
CA SER A 42 7.49 5.31 -8.09
C SER A 42 6.55 4.20 -7.60
N THR A 43 6.23 3.22 -8.46
CA THR A 43 5.42 2.06 -8.08
C THR A 43 6.16 1.18 -7.07
N THR A 44 7.45 0.93 -7.29
CA THR A 44 8.28 0.10 -6.41
C THR A 44 8.43 0.74 -5.03
N VAL A 45 8.70 2.05 -4.98
CA VAL A 45 8.79 2.80 -3.72
C VAL A 45 7.44 2.85 -3.01
N THR A 46 6.35 3.11 -3.74
CA THR A 46 5.00 3.12 -3.17
C THR A 46 4.65 1.77 -2.56
N ALA A 47 4.95 0.67 -3.25
CA ALA A 47 4.76 -0.67 -2.73
C ALA A 47 5.62 -0.94 -1.48
N ALA A 48 6.91 -0.62 -1.52
CA ALA A 48 7.80 -0.79 -0.36
C ALA A 48 7.27 -0.04 0.88
N VAL A 49 6.88 1.22 0.71
CA VAL A 49 6.36 2.05 1.80
C VAL A 49 5.01 1.54 2.29
N ALA A 50 4.08 1.21 1.39
CA ALA A 50 2.77 0.69 1.76
C ALA A 50 2.88 -0.62 2.55
N PHE A 51 3.76 -1.53 2.12
CA PHE A 51 3.98 -2.80 2.83
C PHE A 51 4.76 -2.62 4.13
N ALA A 52 5.67 -1.64 4.24
CA ALA A 52 6.31 -1.29 5.51
C ALA A 52 5.32 -0.74 6.53
N VAL A 53 4.45 0.19 6.11
CA VAL A 53 3.38 0.72 6.95
C VAL A 53 2.43 -0.40 7.36
N ALA A 54 2.01 -1.25 6.41
CA ALA A 54 1.17 -2.40 6.71
C ALA A 54 1.83 -3.37 7.69
N GLY A 55 3.11 -3.72 7.50
CA GLY A 55 3.87 -4.59 8.40
C GLY A 55 3.98 -4.03 9.82
N PHE A 56 4.29 -2.74 9.94
CA PHE A 56 4.36 -2.05 11.24
C PHE A 56 3.02 -2.11 11.96
N ILE A 57 1.94 -1.77 11.25
CA ILE A 57 0.57 -1.78 11.75
C ILE A 57 0.11 -3.19 12.15
N VAL A 58 0.50 -4.21 11.38
CA VAL A 58 0.20 -5.62 11.69
C VAL A 58 0.83 -6.01 13.02
N ALA A 59 2.12 -5.68 13.19
CA ALA A 59 2.89 -6.04 14.38
C ALA A 59 2.52 -5.23 15.63
N SER A 60 1.99 -4.01 15.49
CA SER A 60 1.65 -3.15 16.63
C SER A 60 0.37 -3.56 17.38
N GLY A 61 -0.39 -4.55 16.90
CA GLY A 61 -1.45 -5.24 17.66
C GLY A 61 -2.73 -4.46 17.98
N ALA A 62 -2.73 -3.12 17.95
CA ALA A 62 -3.88 -2.30 18.33
C ALA A 62 -4.98 -2.26 17.24
N MET A 63 -6.23 -2.50 17.60
CA MET A 63 -7.41 -2.32 16.73
C MET A 63 -7.92 -0.87 16.87
N SER A 64 -7.75 -0.05 15.83
CA SER A 64 -8.19 1.36 15.82
C SER A 64 -8.72 1.75 14.44
N THR A 65 -9.63 2.74 14.40
CA THR A 65 -10.14 3.37 13.17
C THR A 65 -9.00 3.89 12.28
N VAL A 66 -7.91 4.38 12.88
CA VAL A 66 -6.71 4.84 12.14
C VAL A 66 -6.06 3.69 11.37
N ARG A 67 -6.01 2.49 11.97
CA ARG A 67 -5.46 1.28 11.33
C ARG A 67 -6.30 0.85 10.13
N ALA A 68 -7.63 0.92 10.23
CA ALA A 68 -8.53 0.63 9.12
C ALA A 68 -8.32 1.61 7.94
N ALA A 69 -8.14 2.91 8.22
CA ALA A 69 -7.82 3.89 7.19
C ALA A 69 -6.46 3.65 6.54
N LEU A 70 -5.42 3.39 7.33
CA LEU A 70 -4.08 3.14 6.81
C LEU A 70 -4.02 1.85 5.99
N PHE A 71 -4.75 0.79 6.37
CA PHE A 71 -4.88 -0.40 5.54
C PHE A 71 -5.58 -0.13 4.22
N GLY A 72 -6.69 0.63 4.23
CA GLY A 72 -7.35 1.05 2.99
C GLY A 72 -6.39 1.82 2.08
N LEU A 73 -5.65 2.76 2.64
CA LEU A 73 -4.65 3.56 1.92
C LEU A 73 -3.57 2.68 1.31
N CYS A 74 -2.94 1.81 2.10
CA CYS A 74 -1.88 0.93 1.62
C CYS A 74 -2.39 -0.04 0.55
N ALA A 75 -3.57 -0.63 0.73
CA ALA A 75 -4.17 -1.56 -0.22
C ALA A 75 -4.48 -0.90 -1.57
N SER A 76 -5.03 0.31 -1.56
CA SER A 76 -5.36 1.04 -2.79
C SER A 76 -4.13 1.67 -3.46
N ALA A 77 -3.15 2.13 -2.68
CA ALA A 77 -1.88 2.63 -3.20
C ALA A 77 -1.06 1.52 -3.87
N ALA A 78 -1.03 0.31 -3.29
CA ALA A 78 -0.35 -0.87 -3.83
C ALA A 78 -1.28 -1.79 -4.65
N SER A 79 -2.20 -1.21 -5.41
CA SER A 79 -3.21 -1.97 -6.15
C SER A 79 -2.60 -2.93 -7.20
N LEU A 80 -2.84 -4.23 -7.01
CA LEU A 80 -2.34 -5.29 -7.89
C LEU A 80 -2.91 -5.21 -9.32
N SER A 81 -4.18 -4.78 -9.47
CA SER A 81 -4.80 -4.63 -10.79
C SER A 81 -4.20 -3.48 -11.60
N ALA A 82 -3.81 -2.39 -10.93
CA ALA A 82 -3.08 -1.31 -11.59
C ALA A 82 -1.66 -1.76 -11.98
N TRP A 83 -1.01 -2.52 -11.11
CA TRP A 83 0.33 -3.06 -11.36
C TRP A 83 0.36 -4.05 -12.53
N SER A 84 -0.64 -4.91 -12.68
CA SER A 84 -0.71 -5.85 -13.81
C SER A 84 -0.86 -5.12 -15.15
N VAL A 85 -1.73 -4.12 -15.22
CA VAL A 85 -1.88 -3.27 -16.42
C VAL A 85 -0.56 -2.56 -16.73
N LEU A 86 0.08 -1.95 -15.73
CA LEU A 86 1.38 -1.31 -15.91
C LEU A 86 2.46 -2.29 -16.36
N THR A 87 2.45 -3.54 -15.91
CA THR A 87 3.46 -4.53 -16.30
C THR A 87 3.28 -4.96 -17.76
N ILE A 88 2.04 -5.08 -18.24
CA ILE A 88 1.72 -5.50 -19.61
C ILE A 88 1.99 -4.39 -20.64
N SER A 89 1.81 -3.12 -20.27
CA SER A 89 1.96 -1.98 -21.19
C SER A 89 3.40 -1.49 -21.39
N GLN A 90 4.39 -2.18 -20.83
CA GLN A 90 5.80 -1.73 -20.82
C GLN A 90 6.66 -2.55 -21.77
N PRO A 91 7.83 -2.04 -22.21
CA PRO A 91 8.75 -2.83 -23.01
C PRO A 91 9.27 -4.04 -22.21
N PRO A 92 9.66 -5.15 -22.87
CA PRO A 92 9.92 -6.44 -22.21
C PRO A 92 10.90 -6.38 -21.03
N LYS A 93 11.96 -5.57 -21.18
CA LYS A 93 12.96 -5.37 -20.11
C LYS A 93 12.37 -4.73 -18.86
N LEU A 94 11.48 -3.75 -19.02
CA LEU A 94 10.81 -3.10 -17.89
C LEU A 94 9.72 -3.98 -17.29
N SER A 95 8.98 -4.74 -18.10
CA SER A 95 7.99 -5.70 -17.59
C SER A 95 8.62 -6.72 -16.64
N ILE A 96 9.80 -7.27 -16.99
CA ILE A 96 10.55 -8.17 -16.10
C ILE A 96 10.98 -7.44 -14.81
N ALA A 97 11.46 -6.21 -14.93
CA ALA A 97 11.84 -5.40 -13.78
C ALA A 97 10.65 -5.09 -12.84
N PHE A 98 9.46 -4.85 -13.39
CA PHE A 98 8.23 -4.69 -12.60
C PHE A 98 7.85 -6.01 -11.91
N LEU A 99 7.93 -7.13 -12.64
CA LEU A 99 7.54 -8.46 -12.16
C LEU A 99 8.37 -8.93 -10.96
N ILE A 100 9.66 -8.57 -10.94
CA ILE A 100 10.58 -8.98 -9.87
C ILE A 100 10.72 -7.89 -8.81
N GLY A 101 10.91 -6.63 -9.24
CA GLY A 101 11.26 -5.51 -8.37
C GLY A 101 10.14 -5.14 -7.41
N VAL A 102 8.89 -5.09 -7.88
CA VAL A 102 7.76 -4.68 -7.03
C VAL A 102 7.47 -5.71 -5.93
N PRO A 103 7.40 -7.02 -6.20
CA PRO A 103 7.25 -8.01 -5.13
C PRO A 103 8.44 -8.05 -4.17
N ALA A 104 9.68 -7.96 -4.67
CA ALA A 104 10.87 -7.94 -3.81
C ALA A 104 10.85 -6.72 -2.87
N ALA A 105 10.50 -5.54 -3.38
CA ALA A 105 10.38 -4.33 -2.60
C ALA A 105 9.22 -4.38 -1.59
N ALA A 106 8.09 -4.99 -1.96
CA ALA A 106 6.98 -5.23 -1.05
C ALA A 106 7.39 -6.14 0.11
N LEU A 107 8.11 -7.24 -0.16
CA LEU A 107 8.64 -8.13 0.87
C LEU A 107 9.66 -7.43 1.78
N ALA A 108 10.61 -6.70 1.20
CA ALA A 108 11.59 -5.93 1.97
C ALA A 108 10.92 -4.87 2.84
N GLY A 109 9.93 -4.15 2.30
CA GLY A 109 9.11 -3.20 3.02
C GLY A 109 8.39 -3.86 4.20
N LEU A 110 7.69 -4.96 3.94
CA LEU A 110 6.96 -5.72 4.97
C LEU A 110 7.89 -6.15 6.12
N LEU A 111 9.03 -6.77 5.80
CA LEU A 111 10.01 -7.19 6.79
C LEU A 111 10.55 -6.01 7.58
N CYS A 112 10.88 -4.89 6.91
CA CYS A 112 11.31 -3.66 7.56
C CYS A 112 10.25 -3.12 8.54
N GLY A 113 8.98 -3.08 8.12
CA GLY A 113 7.86 -2.66 8.96
C GLY A 113 7.69 -3.53 10.21
N LEU A 114 7.78 -4.85 10.04
CA LEU A 114 7.73 -5.80 11.14
C LEU A 114 8.88 -5.59 12.13
N LEU A 115 10.11 -5.42 11.63
CA LEU A 115 11.29 -5.17 12.46
C LEU A 115 11.19 -3.82 13.19
N ALA A 116 10.74 -2.77 12.51
CA ALA A 116 10.54 -1.45 13.12
C ALA A 116 9.53 -1.50 14.27
N ALA A 117 8.43 -2.24 14.12
CA ALA A 117 7.47 -2.44 15.20
C ALA A 117 8.06 -3.23 16.37
N ARG A 118 8.92 -4.23 16.09
CA ARG A 118 9.64 -4.97 17.14
C ARG A 118 10.62 -4.09 17.91
N VAL A 119 11.31 -3.17 17.23
CA VAL A 119 12.20 -2.20 17.88
C VAL A 119 11.40 -1.20 18.71
N ALA A 120 10.29 -0.67 18.18
CA ALA A 120 9.45 0.29 18.88
C ALA A 120 8.71 -0.29 20.11
N ALA A 121 8.56 -1.62 20.16
CA ALA A 121 7.95 -2.33 21.29
C ALA A 121 8.95 -2.73 22.39
N ARG A 122 10.26 -2.53 22.17
CA ARG A 122 11.32 -2.73 23.17
C ARG A 122 11.62 -1.41 23.89
#